data_AF-A0AAV1ZS96-F1
#
_entry.id   AF-A0AAV1ZS96-F1
#
_cell.length_a   1.000
_cell.length_b   1.000
_cell.length_c   1.000
_cell.angle_alpha   90.00
_cell.angle_beta   90.00
_cell.angle_gamma   90.00
#
_symmetry.space_group_name_H-M   'P 1'
#
loop_
_entity.id
_entity.type
_entity.pdbx_description
1 polymer ?
#
loop_
_entity_poly.entity_id
_entity_poly.type
_entity_poly.pdbx_seq_one_letter_code
_entity_poly.pdbx_strand_id
1 'polypeptide(L)'
;MLFSLRTITIIVFVIYCVLTCYTGYLLLKNSNHVKDGVQYTHRKLSLPDDSEDWNPWGEEFEREKSLYMVQKVSPIKVLTNQSLDVKKQFSKHIKDASQSFESTYLVEIWGKAAIGLYVWEHILGGKLESKMDGIWNYGFKRIDNLKLKFRTGPGVITTKAPSDVQNLILILNGRSDDKVSFAKMWLDFLPQFRNLRFVILVVLGNEQCHNEWLIPYMSKSGGLVNKSFIVYDSPLVDNFDFFQWPLGVATYRGFPKVDPKKLDLENSRPYICNFLGSIYPHSSREKLMNIIQSNNLTQFCFIKARYEWQPKETKQTLSAYIQSLHLSDLTLSPVGMNSECYRIYEAMAFGSVPVVEDIMTPGICGDSKVLSAPAPLRLLKHYNAPIIYIKDWSQLPDLISQELRMPLQDKIKRRLKIVEWYENFKIHLRENLLSVLKENIHRKER
;
A
#
# COMPACT_ATOMS: atom_id res chain seq x y z
N MET A 1 11.25 -66.09 39.36
CA MET A 1 12.61 -65.51 39.38
C MET A 1 12.47 -63.99 39.33
N LEU A 2 12.48 -63.34 40.49
CA LEU A 2 12.40 -61.89 40.61
C LEU A 2 13.80 -61.31 40.45
N PHE A 3 14.03 -60.56 39.38
CA PHE A 3 15.28 -59.83 39.17
C PHE A 3 15.48 -58.84 40.33
N SER A 4 16.66 -58.87 40.96
CA SER A 4 16.97 -57.92 42.03
C SER A 4 16.95 -56.50 41.45
N LEU A 5 16.54 -55.52 42.28
CA LEU A 5 16.47 -54.12 41.87
C LEU A 5 17.79 -53.64 41.24
N ARG A 6 18.94 -54.11 41.76
CA ARG A 6 20.28 -53.83 41.20
C ARG A 6 20.43 -54.31 39.75
N THR A 7 19.91 -55.49 39.44
CA THR A 7 19.98 -56.06 38.09
C THR A 7 19.13 -55.25 37.11
N ILE A 8 17.97 -54.78 37.55
CA ILE A 8 17.09 -53.90 36.75
C ILE A 8 17.76 -52.54 36.53
N THR A 9 18.36 -51.94 37.56
CA THR A 9 19.06 -50.64 37.43
C THR A 9 20.24 -50.74 36.45
N ILE A 10 21.00 -51.83 36.49
CA ILE A 10 22.12 -52.06 35.56
C ILE A 10 21.60 -52.21 34.13
N ILE A 11 20.53 -52.97 33.91
CA ILE A 11 19.93 -53.14 32.58
C ILE A 11 19.43 -51.80 32.03
N VAL A 12 18.73 -51.01 32.84
CA VAL A 12 18.24 -49.68 32.45
C VAL A 12 19.41 -48.73 32.12
N PHE A 13 20.48 -48.75 32.92
CA PHE A 13 21.66 -47.93 32.66
C PHE A 13 22.36 -48.33 31.36
N VAL A 14 22.50 -49.62 31.09
CA VAL A 14 23.11 -50.12 29.84
C VAL A 14 22.25 -49.75 28.63
N ILE A 15 20.92 -49.90 28.70
CA ILE A 15 20.01 -49.47 27.63
C ILE A 15 20.12 -47.96 27.40
N TYR A 16 20.18 -47.16 28.46
CA TYR A 16 20.34 -45.72 28.37
C TYR A 16 21.67 -45.33 27.71
N CYS A 17 22.79 -45.97 28.08
CA CYS A 17 24.08 -45.73 27.45
C CYS A 17 24.06 -46.10 25.96
N VAL A 18 23.46 -47.23 25.58
CA VAL A 18 23.35 -47.64 24.16
C VAL A 18 22.51 -46.65 23.36
N LEU A 19 21.38 -46.19 23.89
CA LEU A 19 20.54 -45.18 23.24
C LEU A 19 21.24 -43.82 23.12
N THR A 20 22.02 -43.44 24.13
CA THR A 20 22.80 -42.19 24.12
C THR A 20 23.94 -42.25 23.10
N CYS A 21 24.65 -43.38 23.01
CA CYS A 21 25.67 -43.60 21.99
C CYS A 21 25.07 -43.67 20.58
N TYR A 22 23.90 -44.29 20.43
CA TYR A 22 23.20 -44.39 19.14
C TYR A 22 22.68 -43.03 18.64
N THR A 23 22.13 -42.21 19.54
CA THR A 23 21.71 -40.83 19.22
C THR A 23 22.92 -39.93 18.90
N GLY A 24 24.04 -40.09 19.62
CA GLY A 24 25.31 -39.44 19.28
C GLY A 24 25.85 -39.86 17.90
N TYR A 25 25.77 -41.15 17.56
CA TYR A 25 26.13 -41.67 16.24
C TYR A 25 25.24 -41.11 15.13
N LEU A 26 23.92 -41.02 15.32
CA LEU A 26 22.99 -40.42 14.36
C LEU A 26 23.25 -38.92 14.16
N LEU A 27 23.59 -38.19 15.21
CA LEU A 27 23.98 -36.77 15.13
C LEU A 27 25.27 -36.57 14.33
N LEU A 28 26.29 -37.41 14.55
CA LEU A 28 27.55 -37.37 13.81
C LEU A 28 27.39 -37.81 12.36
N LYS A 29 26.53 -38.81 12.09
CA LYS A 29 26.23 -39.26 10.72
C LYS A 29 25.46 -38.20 9.92
N ASN A 30 24.50 -37.51 10.54
CA ASN A 30 23.78 -36.40 9.90
C ASN A 30 24.66 -35.15 9.72
N SER A 31 25.70 -34.97 10.55
CA SER A 31 26.64 -33.85 10.40
C SER A 31 27.60 -33.98 9.22
N ASN A 32 27.82 -35.19 8.69
CA ASN A 32 28.76 -35.43 7.58
C ASN A 32 28.13 -35.29 6.18
N HIS A 33 26.83 -34.97 6.10
CA HIS A 33 26.12 -34.78 4.82
C HIS A 33 25.91 -33.31 4.42
N VAL A 34 26.60 -32.36 5.08
CA VAL A 34 26.59 -30.93 4.72
C VAL A 34 28.03 -30.40 4.60
N LYS A 35 28.66 -30.69 3.47
CA LYS A 35 29.64 -29.83 2.77
C LYS A 35 29.01 -29.69 1.37
N ASP A 36 28.53 -28.56 0.89
CA ASP A 36 29.06 -27.21 0.89
C ASP A 36 27.94 -26.16 1.04
N GLY A 37 28.26 -24.98 1.59
CA GLY A 37 27.37 -23.82 1.59
C GLY A 37 27.40 -23.03 2.89
N VAL A 38 28.27 -22.02 2.96
CA VAL A 38 28.47 -21.14 4.12
C VAL A 38 27.20 -20.30 4.38
N GLN A 39 26.58 -20.48 5.55
CA GLN A 39 25.48 -19.65 6.04
C GLN A 39 25.84 -19.08 7.42
N TYR A 40 25.96 -17.75 7.50
CA TYR A 40 26.24 -17.03 8.74
C TYR A 40 25.02 -17.07 9.68
N THR A 41 25.28 -17.37 10.95
CA THR A 41 24.30 -17.55 12.02
C THR A 41 23.86 -16.21 12.63
N HIS A 42 22.57 -15.91 12.61
CA HIS A 42 21.96 -14.89 13.48
C HIS A 42 21.33 -15.56 14.71
N ARG A 43 21.67 -15.00 15.87
CA ARG A 43 21.24 -15.37 17.23
C ARG A 43 19.71 -15.35 17.33
N LYS A 44 19.12 -16.50 17.68
CA LYS A 44 17.68 -16.74 17.80
C LYS A 44 17.16 -16.15 19.12
N LEU A 45 16.34 -15.10 19.06
CA LEU A 45 15.54 -14.62 20.19
C LEU A 45 14.09 -15.05 19.92
N SER A 46 13.61 -16.06 20.63
CA SER A 46 12.24 -16.57 20.52
C SER A 46 11.36 -15.92 21.60
N LEU A 47 10.32 -15.22 21.17
CA LEU A 47 9.17 -14.81 21.98
C LEU A 47 7.88 -15.38 21.36
N PRO A 48 6.80 -15.55 22.14
CA PRO A 48 5.64 -16.36 21.76
C PRO A 48 4.90 -15.82 20.53
N ASP A 49 4.36 -16.77 19.78
CA ASP A 49 3.65 -16.63 18.51
C ASP A 49 2.20 -16.17 18.72
N ASP A 50 1.96 -14.85 18.71
CA ASP A 50 0.62 -14.29 18.55
C ASP A 50 0.26 -14.25 17.05
N SER A 51 -0.17 -15.40 16.58
CA SER A 51 -0.75 -15.66 15.26
C SER A 51 -2.13 -14.99 15.11
N GLU A 52 -2.15 -13.67 14.94
CA GLU A 52 -3.28 -12.99 14.32
C GLU A 52 -3.06 -12.91 12.81
N ASP A 53 -3.65 -13.89 12.14
CA ASP A 53 -3.67 -14.11 10.70
C ASP A 53 -4.58 -13.07 10.04
N TRP A 54 -4.14 -11.81 10.00
CA TRP A 54 -4.90 -10.72 9.36
C TRP A 54 -4.43 -10.49 7.92
N ASN A 55 -5.14 -11.10 6.97
CA ASN A 55 -5.08 -10.76 5.55
C ASN A 55 -6.31 -9.90 5.22
N PRO A 56 -6.18 -8.58 4.98
CA PRO A 56 -7.32 -7.72 4.67
C PRO A 56 -8.04 -8.07 3.36
N TRP A 57 -7.45 -8.95 2.54
CA TRP A 57 -8.07 -9.50 1.35
C TRP A 57 -7.79 -11.00 1.29
N GLY A 58 -8.39 -11.74 2.22
CA GLY A 58 -8.33 -13.19 2.34
C GLY A 58 -8.37 -13.94 1.00
N GLU A 59 -8.00 -15.22 1.05
CA GLU A 59 -8.23 -16.27 0.04
C GLU A 59 -9.73 -16.44 -0.36
N GLU A 60 -10.55 -15.43 -0.11
CA GLU A 60 -12.00 -15.38 -0.23
C GLU A 60 -12.45 -14.85 -1.60
N PHE A 61 -11.61 -14.07 -2.30
CA PHE A 61 -11.86 -13.72 -3.72
C PHE A 61 -11.61 -14.89 -4.68
N GLU A 62 -10.94 -15.95 -4.23
CA GLU A 62 -10.90 -17.22 -4.97
C GLU A 62 -12.14 -18.09 -4.68
N ARG A 63 -12.73 -17.98 -3.47
CA ARG A 63 -13.92 -18.74 -3.06
C ARG A 63 -15.25 -18.22 -3.63
N GLU A 64 -15.37 -16.93 -3.95
CA GLU A 64 -16.58 -16.42 -4.63
C GLU A 64 -16.78 -17.05 -6.01
N LYS A 65 -15.70 -17.49 -6.68
CA LYS A 65 -15.79 -18.25 -7.93
C LYS A 65 -16.52 -19.60 -7.75
N SER A 66 -16.44 -20.18 -6.56
CA SER A 66 -17.02 -21.50 -6.23
C SER A 66 -18.50 -21.43 -5.83
N LEU A 67 -18.96 -20.30 -5.30
CA LEU A 67 -20.34 -20.10 -4.84
C LEU A 67 -21.34 -19.90 -5.99
N TYR A 68 -20.89 -19.50 -7.18
CA TYR A 68 -21.76 -19.33 -8.35
C TYR A 68 -22.21 -20.63 -9.02
N MET A 69 -21.73 -21.80 -8.59
CA MET A 69 -22.16 -23.10 -9.14
C MET A 69 -23.23 -23.83 -8.31
N VAL A 70 -23.64 -23.32 -7.14
CA VAL A 70 -24.59 -24.04 -6.27
C VAL A 70 -25.59 -23.08 -5.62
N GLN A 71 -26.73 -22.82 -6.26
CA GLN A 71 -28.06 -23.22 -5.73
C GLN A 71 -29.25 -22.61 -6.50
N LYS A 72 -30.11 -23.53 -6.96
CA LYS A 72 -31.52 -23.31 -7.30
C LYS A 72 -32.35 -23.13 -6.01
N VAL A 73 -33.16 -22.07 -6.01
CA VAL A 73 -34.52 -21.86 -5.42
C VAL A 73 -34.91 -22.61 -4.12
N SER A 74 -35.30 -21.86 -3.08
CA SER A 74 -36.65 -21.92 -2.44
C SER A 74 -36.92 -20.72 -1.50
N PRO A 75 -38.20 -20.33 -1.27
CA PRO A 75 -38.55 -19.03 -0.70
C PRO A 75 -38.94 -19.12 0.79
N ILE A 76 -38.41 -18.24 1.64
CA ILE A 76 -38.93 -18.08 3.01
C ILE A 76 -39.08 -16.60 3.41
N LYS A 77 -40.31 -16.36 3.88
CA LYS A 77 -41.05 -15.23 4.44
C LYS A 77 -40.31 -14.07 5.14
N VAL A 78 -40.92 -12.91 4.88
CA VAL A 78 -40.82 -11.59 5.53
C VAL A 78 -41.02 -11.66 7.04
N LEU A 79 -40.20 -10.90 7.78
CA LEU A 79 -40.61 -10.28 9.04
C LEU A 79 -40.04 -8.87 9.12
N THR A 80 -40.95 -7.90 9.17
CA THR A 80 -40.72 -6.46 9.28
C THR A 80 -40.57 -6.00 10.74
N ASN A 81 -39.91 -4.83 10.86
CA ASN A 81 -39.90 -3.84 11.94
C ASN A 81 -38.73 -3.92 12.95
N GLN A 82 -37.86 -2.90 12.92
CA GLN A 82 -38.04 -1.72 13.78
C GLN A 82 -37.10 -0.58 13.34
N SER A 83 -37.69 0.60 13.19
CA SER A 83 -37.08 1.90 12.93
C SER A 83 -36.31 2.43 14.14
N LEU A 84 -35.13 3.01 13.93
CA LEU A 84 -34.47 3.87 14.91
C LEU A 84 -34.29 5.28 14.32
N ASP A 85 -35.31 6.09 14.55
CA ASP A 85 -35.28 7.55 14.47
C ASP A 85 -34.45 8.10 15.65
N VAL A 86 -33.29 8.68 15.36
CA VAL A 86 -32.51 9.48 16.33
C VAL A 86 -32.69 10.96 15.96
N LYS A 87 -33.87 11.49 16.29
CA LYS A 87 -34.17 12.92 16.30
C LYS A 87 -34.62 13.33 17.70
N LYS A 88 -33.68 13.84 18.51
CA LYS A 88 -33.87 14.87 19.57
C LYS A 88 -32.73 14.77 20.57
N GLN A 89 -31.70 15.61 20.41
CA GLN A 89 -30.96 16.22 21.53
C GLN A 89 -29.88 17.20 21.03
N PHE A 90 -30.25 18.21 20.23
CA PHE A 90 -29.40 19.40 20.06
C PHE A 90 -30.30 20.61 19.81
N SER A 91 -30.97 21.08 20.85
CA SER A 91 -31.64 22.40 20.87
C SER A 91 -31.37 23.08 22.20
N LYS A 92 -30.17 23.65 22.33
CA LYS A 92 -29.88 24.85 23.14
C LYS A 92 -28.40 25.18 22.99
N HIS A 93 -28.11 26.08 22.07
CA HIS A 93 -27.11 27.15 22.15
C HIS A 93 -27.03 27.81 20.77
N ILE A 94 -27.99 28.70 20.50
CA ILE A 94 -27.90 29.67 19.40
C ILE A 94 -28.25 31.02 20.04
N LYS A 95 -27.21 31.81 20.31
CA LYS A 95 -27.25 33.27 20.16
C LYS A 95 -25.87 33.73 19.69
N ASP A 96 -25.92 34.46 18.58
CA ASP A 96 -24.99 35.47 18.08
C ASP A 96 -23.63 35.01 17.50
N ALA A 97 -23.64 34.74 16.19
CA ALA A 97 -22.70 35.35 15.24
C ALA A 97 -23.19 35.11 13.80
N SER A 98 -23.47 36.19 13.08
CA SER A 98 -23.69 36.22 11.65
C SER A 98 -22.44 35.77 10.90
N GLN A 99 -22.42 34.51 10.47
CA GLN A 99 -21.54 34.01 9.41
C GLN A 99 -22.44 33.40 8.34
N SER A 100 -22.18 33.75 7.08
CA SER A 100 -22.78 33.13 5.90
C SER A 100 -22.87 31.60 6.10
N PHE A 101 -24.07 31.04 6.07
CA PHE A 101 -24.25 29.59 6.07
C PHE A 101 -23.65 29.05 4.76
N GLU A 102 -22.37 28.71 4.75
CA GLU A 102 -21.80 27.90 3.68
C GLU A 102 -22.56 26.56 3.66
N SER A 103 -23.20 26.27 2.53
CA SER A 103 -23.82 24.99 2.24
C SER A 103 -22.83 23.88 2.56
N THR A 104 -23.22 22.99 3.48
CA THR A 104 -22.39 21.84 3.82
C THR A 104 -22.70 20.70 2.85
N TYR A 105 -21.68 20.25 2.11
CA TYR A 105 -21.83 19.20 1.11
C TYR A 105 -21.49 17.83 1.68
N LEU A 106 -22.40 16.88 1.48
CA LEU A 106 -22.15 15.48 1.83
C LEU A 106 -21.46 14.76 0.66
N VAL A 107 -20.37 14.06 0.96
CA VAL A 107 -19.60 13.28 -0.01
C VAL A 107 -19.34 11.89 0.54
N GLU A 108 -19.81 10.89 -0.17
CA GLU A 108 -19.56 9.47 0.13
C GLU A 108 -18.28 9.03 -0.61
N ILE A 109 -17.44 8.25 0.06
CA ILE A 109 -16.19 7.71 -0.48
C ILE A 109 -16.23 6.19 -0.29
N TRP A 110 -16.24 5.44 -1.38
CA TRP A 110 -16.34 3.98 -1.33
C TRP A 110 -15.06 3.34 -1.83
N GLY A 111 -14.35 2.67 -0.92
CA GLY A 111 -13.07 2.01 -1.16
C GLY A 111 -13.23 0.54 -1.52
N LYS A 112 -12.98 0.17 -2.77
CA LYS A 112 -12.90 -1.23 -3.25
C LYS A 112 -11.51 -1.59 -3.81
N ALA A 113 -10.49 -0.78 -3.49
CA ALA A 113 -9.10 -1.05 -3.81
C ALA A 113 -8.17 -0.61 -2.66
N ALA A 114 -7.00 -1.23 -2.57
CA ALA A 114 -5.99 -0.95 -1.54
C ALA A 114 -5.61 0.54 -1.44
N ILE A 115 -5.55 1.23 -2.59
CA ILE A 115 -5.26 2.67 -2.67
C ILE A 115 -6.29 3.52 -1.90
N GLY A 116 -7.50 2.99 -1.62
CA GLY A 116 -8.52 3.68 -0.86
C GLY A 116 -8.11 4.02 0.57
N LEU A 117 -7.36 3.13 1.24
CA LEU A 117 -6.82 3.41 2.58
C LEU A 117 -5.75 4.50 2.54
N TYR A 118 -4.92 4.53 1.47
CA TYR A 118 -3.95 5.60 1.29
C TYR A 118 -4.65 6.96 1.12
N VAL A 119 -5.67 7.03 0.25
CA VAL A 119 -6.50 8.24 0.07
C VAL A 119 -7.12 8.66 1.41
N TRP A 120 -7.71 7.75 2.16
CA TRP A 120 -8.41 8.08 3.41
C TRP A 120 -7.47 8.46 4.55
N GLU A 121 -6.53 7.60 4.91
CA GLU A 121 -5.74 7.72 6.13
C GLU A 121 -4.51 8.61 5.93
N HIS A 122 -3.84 8.52 4.77
CA HIS A 122 -2.59 9.23 4.52
C HIS A 122 -2.80 10.60 3.87
N ILE A 123 -3.74 10.73 2.93
CA ILE A 123 -4.00 11.99 2.22
C ILE A 123 -5.06 12.83 2.94
N LEU A 124 -6.25 12.28 3.15
CA LEU A 124 -7.33 12.99 3.83
C LEU A 124 -7.13 13.06 5.35
N GLY A 125 -6.31 12.16 5.92
CA GLY A 125 -6.05 12.11 7.35
C GLY A 125 -7.27 11.66 8.17
N GLY A 126 -8.13 10.83 7.58
CA GLY A 126 -9.25 10.21 8.27
C GLY A 126 -8.80 9.14 9.26
N LYS A 127 -9.69 8.80 10.18
CA LYS A 127 -9.57 7.63 11.07
C LYS A 127 -10.60 6.60 10.65
N LEU A 128 -10.29 5.32 10.86
CA LEU A 128 -11.21 4.22 10.63
C LEU A 128 -11.71 3.66 11.95
N GLU A 129 -12.98 3.31 11.95
CA GLU A 129 -13.65 2.54 12.98
C GLU A 129 -14.15 1.25 12.34
N SER A 130 -13.78 0.12 12.93
CA SER A 130 -14.30 -1.19 12.52
C SER A 130 -15.70 -1.38 13.10
N LYS A 131 -16.63 -1.89 12.30
CA LYS A 131 -17.97 -2.30 12.72
C LYS A 131 -18.26 -3.71 12.23
N MET A 132 -19.04 -4.44 13.02
CA MET A 132 -19.42 -5.84 12.75
C MET A 132 -18.18 -6.71 12.48
N ASP A 133 -17.26 -6.76 13.44
CA ASP A 133 -16.04 -7.59 13.40
C ASP A 133 -15.18 -7.43 12.13
N GLY A 134 -15.14 -6.23 11.55
CA GLY A 134 -14.32 -5.92 10.37
C GLY A 134 -15.01 -6.11 9.02
N ILE A 135 -16.29 -6.51 8.99
CA ILE A 135 -17.06 -6.61 7.73
C ILE A 135 -17.21 -5.21 7.09
N TRP A 136 -17.28 -4.16 7.92
CA TRP A 136 -17.37 -2.77 7.48
C TRP A 136 -16.34 -1.92 8.23
N ASN A 137 -15.50 -1.22 7.48
CA ASN A 137 -14.68 -0.15 8.03
C ASN A 137 -15.26 1.19 7.59
N TYR A 138 -15.47 2.06 8.57
CA TYR A 138 -16.14 3.33 8.37
C TYR A 138 -15.26 4.48 8.85
N GLY A 139 -15.28 5.62 8.16
CA GLY A 139 -14.63 6.85 8.61
C GLY A 139 -15.47 8.09 8.37
N PHE A 140 -15.45 9.02 9.32
CA PHE A 140 -16.01 10.36 9.15
C PHE A 140 -14.92 11.41 9.22
N LYS A 141 -14.97 12.38 8.32
CA LYS A 141 -14.11 13.56 8.40
C LYS A 141 -14.80 14.78 7.84
N ARG A 142 -14.68 15.90 8.53
CA ARG A 142 -15.06 17.21 8.00
C ARG A 142 -13.80 17.96 7.56
N ILE A 143 -13.82 18.47 6.33
CA ILE A 143 -12.80 19.37 5.80
C ILE A 143 -13.56 20.56 5.20
N ASP A 144 -13.41 21.73 5.79
CA ASP A 144 -14.18 22.94 5.47
C ASP A 144 -15.71 22.67 5.51
N ASN A 145 -16.39 22.95 4.40
CA ASN A 145 -17.81 22.69 4.18
C ASN A 145 -18.10 21.27 3.64
N LEU A 146 -17.10 20.40 3.51
CA LEU A 146 -17.29 19.02 3.05
C LEU A 146 -17.40 18.06 4.24
N LYS A 147 -18.48 17.28 4.28
CA LYS A 147 -18.66 16.12 5.17
C LYS A 147 -18.34 14.85 4.40
N LEU A 148 -17.15 14.29 4.64
CA LEU A 148 -16.66 13.08 4.01
C LEU A 148 -17.06 11.85 4.83
N LYS A 149 -17.66 10.86 4.15
CA LYS A 149 -18.07 9.58 4.69
C LYS A 149 -17.36 8.46 3.95
N PHE A 150 -16.38 7.83 4.57
CA PHE A 150 -15.61 6.74 3.97
C PHE A 150 -16.15 5.38 4.37
N ARG A 151 -16.25 4.47 3.41
CA ARG A 151 -16.68 3.09 3.61
C ARG A 151 -15.77 2.15 2.82
N THR A 152 -15.29 1.09 3.48
CA THR A 152 -14.56 0.01 2.80
C THR A 152 -14.84 -1.32 3.49
N GLY A 153 -14.44 -2.42 2.86
CA GLY A 153 -14.66 -3.79 3.32
C GLY A 153 -15.55 -4.63 2.38
N PRO A 154 -15.71 -5.92 2.68
CA PRO A 154 -16.51 -6.86 1.87
C PRO A 154 -17.99 -6.48 1.88
N GLY A 155 -18.51 -5.94 2.99
CA GLY A 155 -19.92 -5.57 3.11
C GLY A 155 -20.35 -4.35 2.29
N VAL A 156 -19.39 -3.57 1.76
CA VAL A 156 -19.66 -2.46 0.85
C VAL A 156 -19.92 -3.04 -0.54
N ILE A 157 -21.20 -3.30 -0.82
CA ILE A 157 -21.73 -3.79 -2.09
C ILE A 157 -22.79 -2.83 -2.63
N THR A 158 -22.98 -2.85 -3.94
CA THR A 158 -23.90 -1.95 -4.66
C THR A 158 -25.32 -1.94 -4.09
N THR A 159 -25.85 -3.10 -3.69
CA THR A 159 -27.21 -3.25 -3.16
C THR A 159 -27.43 -2.77 -1.73
N LYS A 160 -26.35 -2.61 -0.95
CA LYS A 160 -26.40 -2.14 0.46
C LYS A 160 -25.89 -0.70 0.61
N ALA A 161 -25.39 -0.11 -0.47
CA ALA A 161 -24.94 1.27 -0.48
C ALA A 161 -26.14 2.23 -0.26
N PRO A 162 -25.94 3.37 0.42
CA PRO A 162 -26.99 4.37 0.58
C PRO A 162 -27.54 4.81 -0.79
N SER A 163 -28.86 4.91 -0.93
CA SER A 163 -29.52 5.25 -2.20
C SER A 163 -29.64 6.77 -2.44
N ASP A 164 -29.45 7.58 -1.40
CA ASP A 164 -29.58 9.03 -1.40
C ASP A 164 -28.28 9.78 -1.73
N VAL A 165 -27.29 9.06 -2.26
CA VAL A 165 -25.94 9.59 -2.56
C VAL A 165 -26.02 10.64 -3.67
N GLN A 166 -25.47 11.82 -3.40
CA GLN A 166 -25.39 12.91 -4.37
C GLN A 166 -23.98 13.07 -4.94
N ASN A 167 -22.96 13.01 -4.09
CA ASN A 167 -21.56 13.17 -4.48
C ASN A 167 -20.78 11.93 -4.03
N LEU A 168 -20.09 11.30 -4.97
CA LEU A 168 -19.41 10.03 -4.76
C LEU A 168 -17.96 10.13 -5.21
N ILE A 169 -17.04 9.68 -4.36
CA ILE A 169 -15.68 9.30 -4.75
C ILE A 169 -15.63 7.77 -4.72
N LEU A 170 -15.57 7.14 -5.88
CA LEU A 170 -15.49 5.70 -6.02
C LEU A 170 -14.03 5.29 -6.25
N ILE A 171 -13.52 4.36 -5.45
CA ILE A 171 -12.11 3.93 -5.54
C ILE A 171 -12.05 2.47 -5.96
N LEU A 172 -11.55 2.20 -7.17
CA LEU A 172 -11.59 0.89 -7.82
C LEU A 172 -10.20 0.37 -8.18
N ASN A 173 -10.13 -0.94 -8.44
CA ASN A 173 -8.92 -1.61 -8.88
C ASN A 173 -9.07 -1.96 -10.37
N GLY A 174 -8.18 -1.41 -11.20
CA GLY A 174 -8.11 -1.65 -12.64
C GLY A 174 -6.80 -2.34 -13.06
N ARG A 175 -6.10 -3.00 -12.14
CA ARG A 175 -4.76 -3.56 -12.38
C ARG A 175 -4.77 -4.70 -13.42
N SER A 176 -5.78 -5.55 -13.41
CA SER A 176 -5.91 -6.75 -14.25
C SER A 176 -7.35 -6.96 -14.73
N ASP A 177 -7.56 -7.77 -15.76
CA ASP A 177 -8.87 -7.94 -16.42
C ASP A 177 -10.00 -8.41 -15.49
N ASP A 178 -9.68 -9.28 -14.51
CA ASP A 178 -10.63 -9.70 -13.48
C ASP A 178 -11.06 -8.53 -12.58
N LYS A 179 -10.11 -7.65 -12.22
CA LYS A 179 -10.38 -6.44 -11.42
C LYS A 179 -11.11 -5.39 -12.22
N VAL A 180 -10.77 -5.22 -13.51
CA VAL A 180 -11.51 -4.37 -14.45
C VAL A 180 -12.95 -4.84 -14.58
N SER A 181 -13.19 -6.15 -14.71
CA SER A 181 -14.55 -6.71 -14.79
C SER A 181 -15.36 -6.38 -13.53
N PHE A 182 -14.74 -6.51 -12.35
CA PHE A 182 -15.36 -6.10 -11.09
C PHE A 182 -15.61 -4.59 -11.00
N ALA A 183 -14.66 -3.77 -11.45
CA ALA A 183 -14.80 -2.32 -11.47
C ALA A 183 -15.96 -1.88 -12.39
N LYS A 184 -16.09 -2.49 -13.56
CA LYS A 184 -17.21 -2.25 -14.50
C LYS A 184 -18.56 -2.51 -13.85
N MET A 185 -18.71 -3.61 -13.09
CA MET A 185 -19.97 -3.86 -12.37
C MET A 185 -20.40 -2.71 -11.44
N TRP A 186 -19.45 -2.04 -10.78
CA TRP A 186 -19.76 -0.86 -9.97
C TRP A 186 -20.16 0.34 -10.82
N LEU A 187 -19.46 0.56 -11.93
CA LEU A 187 -19.73 1.67 -12.85
C LEU A 187 -21.09 1.50 -13.56
N ASP A 188 -21.41 0.28 -14.00
CA ASP A 188 -22.68 -0.09 -14.62
C ASP A 188 -23.86 0.06 -13.64
N PHE A 189 -23.60 0.01 -12.33
CA PHE A 189 -24.63 0.19 -11.30
C PHE A 189 -24.89 1.67 -10.95
N LEU A 190 -24.01 2.60 -11.33
CA LEU A 190 -24.17 4.03 -11.02
C LEU A 190 -25.53 4.63 -11.43
N PRO A 191 -26.14 4.27 -12.59
CA PRO A 191 -27.45 4.77 -12.97
C PRO A 191 -28.59 4.45 -12.00
N GLN A 192 -28.41 3.49 -11.09
CA GLN A 192 -29.42 3.16 -10.07
C GLN A 192 -29.53 4.23 -8.97
N PHE A 193 -28.50 5.07 -8.80
CA PHE A 193 -28.49 6.16 -7.82
C PHE A 193 -29.12 7.42 -8.41
N ARG A 194 -30.44 7.56 -8.28
CA ARG A 194 -31.22 8.66 -8.90
C ARG A 194 -30.80 10.07 -8.47
N ASN A 195 -30.23 10.20 -7.28
CA ASN A 195 -29.78 11.48 -6.73
C ASN A 195 -28.32 11.80 -7.06
N LEU A 196 -27.62 10.90 -7.76
CA LEU A 196 -26.21 11.04 -8.06
C LEU A 196 -25.97 12.19 -9.02
N ARG A 197 -25.26 13.20 -8.54
CA ARG A 197 -24.92 14.41 -9.28
C ARG A 197 -23.48 14.39 -9.73
N PHE A 198 -22.56 13.99 -8.88
CA PHE A 198 -21.13 14.10 -9.18
C PHE A 198 -20.35 12.86 -8.75
N VAL A 199 -19.52 12.35 -9.65
CA VAL A 199 -18.68 11.18 -9.43
C VAL A 199 -17.23 11.47 -9.76
N ILE A 200 -16.35 11.29 -8.78
CA ILE A 200 -14.91 11.15 -8.97
C ILE A 200 -14.58 9.67 -8.90
N LEU A 201 -13.80 9.21 -9.87
CA LEU A 201 -13.22 7.87 -9.87
C LEU A 201 -11.74 7.96 -9.48
N VAL A 202 -11.28 7.11 -8.55
CA VAL A 202 -9.85 6.91 -8.26
C VAL A 202 -9.52 5.47 -8.58
N VAL A 203 -8.59 5.22 -9.50
CA VAL A 203 -8.31 3.88 -10.00
C VAL A 203 -6.85 3.52 -9.76
N LEU A 204 -6.64 2.39 -9.08
CA LEU A 204 -5.35 1.68 -9.16
C LEU A 204 -5.23 1.10 -10.57
N GLY A 205 -4.50 1.79 -11.44
CA GLY A 205 -4.41 1.48 -12.86
C GLY A 205 -3.62 0.21 -13.18
N ASN A 206 -3.71 -0.21 -14.45
CA ASN A 206 -2.86 -1.25 -15.00
C ASN A 206 -1.39 -0.82 -15.02
N GLU A 207 -0.47 -1.72 -14.67
CA GLU A 207 0.98 -1.43 -14.57
C GLU A 207 1.64 -1.10 -15.93
N GLN A 208 1.01 -1.50 -17.04
CA GLN A 208 1.39 -1.15 -18.42
C GLN A 208 0.53 -0.01 -19.00
N CYS A 209 -0.36 0.54 -18.18
CA CYS A 209 -1.17 1.73 -18.45
C CYS A 209 -2.27 1.61 -19.51
N HIS A 210 -2.70 0.39 -19.80
CA HIS A 210 -3.91 0.10 -20.59
C HIS A 210 -5.19 0.36 -19.76
N ASN A 211 -5.65 1.61 -19.74
CA ASN A 211 -6.80 2.05 -18.94
C ASN A 211 -7.94 2.63 -19.79
N GLU A 212 -7.93 2.40 -21.11
CA GLU A 212 -8.89 2.94 -22.10
C GLU A 212 -10.33 2.47 -21.83
N TRP A 213 -10.50 1.36 -21.12
CA TRP A 213 -11.79 0.85 -20.67
C TRP A 213 -12.56 1.85 -19.79
N LEU A 214 -11.89 2.86 -19.23
CA LEU A 214 -12.52 3.94 -18.47
C LEU A 214 -13.29 4.93 -19.35
N ILE A 215 -12.89 5.10 -20.62
CA ILE A 215 -13.40 6.14 -21.52
C ILE A 215 -14.93 6.11 -21.63
N PRO A 216 -15.59 4.96 -21.90
CA PRO A 216 -17.05 4.92 -22.04
C PRO A 216 -17.82 5.36 -20.79
N TYR A 217 -17.21 5.29 -19.61
CA TYR A 217 -17.84 5.65 -18.35
C TYR A 217 -17.70 7.14 -18.01
N MET A 218 -16.85 7.87 -18.72
CA MET A 218 -16.65 9.30 -18.51
C MET A 218 -17.84 10.10 -19.06
N SER A 219 -18.17 11.19 -18.38
CA SER A 219 -19.29 12.07 -18.73
C SER A 219 -19.16 12.69 -20.12
N LYS A 220 -17.94 12.97 -20.57
CA LYS A 220 -17.64 13.41 -21.94
C LYS A 220 -18.01 12.39 -23.02
N SER A 221 -18.08 11.11 -22.64
CA SER A 221 -18.45 9.99 -23.51
C SER A 221 -19.86 9.46 -23.24
N GLY A 222 -20.68 10.20 -22.47
CA GLY A 222 -22.06 9.83 -22.14
C GLY A 222 -22.23 9.02 -20.85
N GLY A 223 -21.15 8.72 -20.11
CA GLY A 223 -21.22 8.05 -18.82
C GLY A 223 -21.49 8.99 -17.63
N LEU A 224 -21.38 8.46 -16.40
CA LEU A 224 -21.66 9.21 -15.16
C LEU A 224 -20.40 9.67 -14.42
N VAL A 225 -19.20 9.20 -14.79
CA VAL A 225 -17.95 9.59 -14.12
C VAL A 225 -17.52 10.96 -14.62
N ASN A 226 -17.45 11.95 -13.73
CA ASN A 226 -17.13 13.32 -14.12
C ASN A 226 -15.62 13.56 -14.22
N LYS A 227 -14.86 13.01 -13.28
CA LYS A 227 -13.41 13.20 -13.17
C LYS A 227 -12.77 11.88 -12.72
N SER A 228 -11.57 11.59 -13.21
CA SER A 228 -10.85 10.36 -12.87
C SER A 228 -9.41 10.66 -12.44
N PHE A 229 -8.97 10.04 -11.36
CA PHE A 229 -7.60 10.05 -10.86
C PHE A 229 -7.01 8.65 -11.08
N ILE A 230 -5.98 8.55 -11.93
CA ILE A 230 -5.39 7.27 -12.32
C ILE A 230 -4.02 7.14 -11.67
N VAL A 231 -3.80 6.03 -10.96
CA VAL A 231 -2.48 5.67 -10.44
C VAL A 231 -1.52 5.35 -11.59
N TYR A 232 -0.28 5.81 -11.46
CA TYR A 232 0.81 5.77 -12.46
C TYR A 232 0.75 6.88 -13.52
N ASP A 233 1.84 7.04 -14.25
CA ASP A 233 1.81 7.75 -15.53
C ASP A 233 0.77 7.11 -16.45
N SER A 234 0.04 7.90 -17.23
CA SER A 234 -0.92 7.35 -18.20
C SER A 234 -1.10 8.27 -19.40
N PRO A 235 -1.30 7.70 -20.60
CA PRO A 235 -1.61 8.49 -21.81
C PRO A 235 -2.94 9.24 -21.72
N LEU A 236 -3.85 8.80 -20.83
CA LEU A 236 -5.15 9.44 -20.66
C LEU A 236 -5.09 10.76 -19.90
N VAL A 237 -4.02 11.01 -19.12
CA VAL A 237 -3.93 12.18 -18.25
C VAL A 237 -3.85 13.47 -19.08
N ASP A 238 -4.87 14.31 -18.91
CA ASP A 238 -5.04 15.60 -19.58
C ASP A 238 -5.14 16.78 -18.60
N ASN A 239 -5.12 16.51 -17.28
CA ASN A 239 -5.34 17.46 -16.19
C ASN A 239 -6.68 18.21 -16.26
N PHE A 240 -7.66 17.63 -16.95
CA PHE A 240 -9.00 18.17 -17.05
C PHE A 240 -10.05 17.13 -16.68
N ASP A 241 -10.13 16.02 -17.41
CA ASP A 241 -11.02 14.89 -17.11
C ASP A 241 -10.28 13.77 -16.41
N PHE A 242 -9.00 13.61 -16.73
CA PHE A 242 -8.10 12.61 -16.18
C PHE A 242 -6.90 13.28 -15.51
N PHE A 243 -6.69 12.96 -14.24
CA PHE A 243 -5.60 13.43 -13.40
C PHE A 243 -4.71 12.26 -13.02
N GLN A 244 -3.41 12.53 -12.86
CA GLN A 244 -2.48 11.56 -12.31
C GLN A 244 -2.63 11.47 -10.79
N TRP A 245 -2.52 10.26 -10.25
CA TRP A 245 -2.46 9.97 -8.82
C TRP A 245 -1.20 9.15 -8.51
N PRO A 246 -0.53 9.36 -7.37
CA PRO A 246 0.61 8.52 -7.00
C PRO A 246 0.14 7.17 -6.45
N LEU A 247 1.00 6.17 -6.59
CA LEU A 247 0.79 4.86 -5.98
C LEU A 247 0.77 4.92 -4.44
N GLY A 248 1.54 5.83 -3.85
CA GLY A 248 1.60 6.01 -2.40
C GLY A 248 2.32 4.86 -1.68
N VAL A 249 1.98 4.64 -0.41
CA VAL A 249 2.55 3.55 0.42
C VAL A 249 1.66 2.31 0.40
N ALA A 250 2.23 1.13 0.66
CA ALA A 250 1.50 -0.13 0.65
C ALA A 250 0.64 -0.33 1.91
N THR A 251 -0.44 0.43 2.06
CA THR A 251 -1.39 0.30 3.19
C THR A 251 -1.95 -1.11 3.35
N TYR A 252 -2.14 -1.84 2.24
CA TYR A 252 -2.58 -3.24 2.26
C TYR A 252 -1.58 -4.22 2.91
N ARG A 253 -0.31 -3.81 3.08
CA ARG A 253 0.71 -4.54 3.83
C ARG A 253 0.84 -4.05 5.27
N GLY A 254 -0.06 -3.19 5.73
CA GLY A 254 0.00 -2.58 7.05
C GLY A 254 1.09 -1.52 7.17
N PHE A 255 1.54 -0.90 6.06
CA PHE A 255 2.51 0.19 6.15
C PHE A 255 1.94 1.34 6.98
N PRO A 256 2.64 1.80 8.02
CA PRO A 256 2.06 2.71 9.00
C PRO A 256 1.94 4.14 8.46
N LYS A 257 0.99 4.88 9.04
CA LYS A 257 0.99 6.34 8.96
C LYS A 257 2.09 6.88 9.88
N VAL A 258 3.14 7.42 9.28
CA VAL A 258 4.29 7.98 9.99
C VAL A 258 3.97 9.39 10.52
N ASP A 259 4.38 9.67 11.75
CA ASP A 259 4.40 11.01 12.33
C ASP A 259 5.83 11.57 12.21
N PRO A 260 6.07 12.58 11.36
CA PRO A 260 7.40 13.18 11.17
C PRO A 260 8.08 13.59 12.47
N LYS A 261 7.31 14.01 13.49
CA LYS A 261 7.84 14.46 14.78
C LYS A 261 8.43 13.35 15.63
N LYS A 262 8.11 12.09 15.31
CA LYS A 262 8.61 10.90 16.01
C LYS A 262 9.78 10.24 15.29
N LEU A 263 10.23 10.80 14.18
CA LEU A 263 11.34 10.25 13.41
C LEU A 263 12.68 10.69 14.00
N ASP A 264 13.59 9.73 14.13
CA ASP A 264 15.00 10.03 14.35
C ASP A 264 15.67 10.36 13.01
N LEU A 265 15.84 11.65 12.75
CA LEU A 265 16.45 12.17 11.52
C LEU A 265 17.86 12.72 11.74
N GLU A 266 18.22 12.99 13.00
CA GLU A 266 19.46 13.67 13.38
C GLU A 266 20.62 12.70 13.63
N ASN A 267 20.34 11.49 14.13
CA ASN A 267 21.41 10.55 14.46
C ASN A 267 22.06 9.93 13.22
N SER A 268 23.33 9.52 13.35
CA SER A 268 24.01 8.74 12.32
C SER A 268 23.28 7.42 12.08
N ARG A 269 23.07 7.05 10.82
CA ARG A 269 22.43 5.79 10.42
C ARG A 269 23.50 4.73 10.19
N PRO A 270 23.30 3.48 10.67
CA PRO A 270 24.30 2.43 10.54
C PRO A 270 24.47 1.91 9.10
N TYR A 271 23.46 2.09 8.25
CA TYR A 271 23.52 1.66 6.85
C TYR A 271 23.52 2.86 5.91
N ILE A 272 24.32 2.76 4.86
CA ILE A 272 24.31 3.74 3.76
C ILE A 272 23.08 3.54 2.89
N CYS A 273 22.73 2.28 2.59
CA CYS A 273 21.57 1.99 1.79
C CYS A 273 20.79 0.76 2.26
N ASN A 274 19.55 0.61 1.82
CA ASN A 274 18.81 -0.64 1.97
C ASN A 274 18.17 -1.09 0.66
N PHE A 275 17.99 -2.41 0.55
CA PHE A 275 17.11 -3.01 -0.44
C PHE A 275 16.45 -4.27 0.14
N LEU A 276 15.13 -4.25 0.17
CA LEU A 276 14.31 -5.42 0.47
C LEU A 276 13.30 -5.64 -0.66
N GLY A 277 13.27 -6.84 -1.20
CA GLY A 277 12.34 -7.17 -2.28
C GLY A 277 12.60 -8.51 -2.94
N SER A 278 11.62 -8.95 -3.72
CA SER A 278 11.74 -10.13 -4.56
C SER A 278 12.59 -9.84 -5.80
N ILE A 279 13.51 -10.73 -6.11
CA ILE A 279 14.34 -10.69 -7.32
C ILE A 279 13.67 -11.56 -8.38
N TYR A 280 13.46 -10.98 -9.56
CA TYR A 280 12.93 -11.71 -10.70
C TYR A 280 14.06 -11.88 -11.74
N PRO A 281 14.13 -13.02 -12.43
CA PRO A 281 15.07 -13.20 -13.54
C PRO A 281 14.87 -12.12 -14.61
N HIS A 282 15.95 -11.68 -15.24
CA HIS A 282 15.94 -10.68 -16.32
C HIS A 282 15.31 -9.34 -15.91
N SER A 283 15.37 -9.01 -14.63
CA SER A 283 14.83 -7.75 -14.09
C SER A 283 15.93 -6.79 -13.67
N SER A 284 15.60 -5.52 -13.53
CA SER A 284 16.56 -4.56 -12.99
C SER A 284 16.99 -4.87 -11.55
N ARG A 285 16.14 -5.61 -10.80
CA ARG A 285 16.49 -6.08 -9.45
C ARG A 285 17.62 -7.08 -9.46
N GLU A 286 17.68 -7.97 -10.46
CA GLU A 286 18.79 -8.90 -10.65
C GLU A 286 20.08 -8.13 -10.96
N LYS A 287 20.00 -7.15 -11.87
CA LYS A 287 21.13 -6.26 -12.17
C LYS A 287 21.64 -5.52 -10.93
N LEU A 288 20.73 -4.95 -10.13
CA LEU A 288 21.08 -4.31 -8.85
C LEU A 288 21.83 -5.27 -7.93
N MET A 289 21.32 -6.50 -7.77
CA MET A 289 21.97 -7.50 -6.90
C MET A 289 23.37 -7.87 -7.40
N ASN A 290 23.56 -8.02 -8.71
CA ASN A 290 24.86 -8.29 -9.31
C ASN A 290 25.85 -7.15 -9.04
N ILE A 291 25.43 -5.89 -9.14
CA ILE A 291 26.26 -4.73 -8.81
C ILE A 291 26.64 -4.72 -7.33
N ILE A 292 25.67 -4.97 -6.43
CA ILE A 292 25.90 -5.02 -4.99
C ILE A 292 26.94 -6.09 -4.63
N GLN A 293 26.83 -7.28 -5.22
CA GLN A 293 27.74 -8.40 -4.94
C GLN A 293 29.15 -8.16 -5.52
N SER A 294 29.23 -7.77 -6.79
CA SER A 294 30.52 -7.54 -7.48
C SER A 294 31.35 -6.42 -6.87
N ASN A 295 30.72 -5.42 -6.26
CA ASN A 295 31.39 -4.28 -5.62
C ASN A 295 31.47 -4.40 -4.10
N ASN A 296 31.10 -5.56 -3.52
CA ASN A 296 31.08 -5.81 -2.07
C ASN A 296 30.33 -4.72 -1.28
N LEU A 297 29.18 -4.28 -1.78
CA LEU A 297 28.37 -3.21 -1.16
C LEU A 297 27.49 -3.73 -0.01
N THR A 298 27.42 -5.03 0.19
CA THR A 298 26.70 -5.67 1.31
C THR A 298 27.23 -5.26 2.68
N GLN A 299 28.49 -4.82 2.77
CA GLN A 299 29.06 -4.28 4.01
C GLN A 299 28.49 -2.89 4.39
N PHE A 300 28.00 -2.14 3.41
CA PHE A 300 27.47 -0.78 3.62
C PHE A 300 25.95 -0.74 3.64
N CYS A 301 25.30 -1.76 3.07
CA CYS A 301 23.87 -1.74 2.82
C CYS A 301 23.13 -2.89 3.47
N PHE A 302 21.95 -2.60 4.01
CA PHE A 302 21.04 -3.60 4.53
C PHE A 302 20.27 -4.27 3.38
N ILE A 303 20.69 -5.49 3.01
CA ILE A 303 20.12 -6.22 1.87
C ILE A 303 19.36 -7.45 2.36
N LYS A 304 18.08 -7.55 2.00
CA LYS A 304 17.26 -8.75 2.22
C LYS A 304 16.44 -9.07 0.98
N ALA A 305 17.09 -9.75 0.04
CA ALA A 305 16.47 -10.25 -1.18
C ALA A 305 15.66 -11.52 -0.92
N ARG A 306 14.54 -11.69 -1.64
CA ARG A 306 13.80 -12.95 -1.73
C ARG A 306 13.85 -13.42 -3.19
N TYR A 307 14.13 -14.68 -3.44
CA TYR A 307 14.08 -15.23 -4.80
C TYR A 307 12.71 -15.83 -5.15
N GLU A 308 11.85 -15.96 -4.14
CA GLU A 308 10.46 -16.38 -4.27
C GLU A 308 9.54 -15.30 -3.73
N TRP A 309 8.40 -15.11 -4.41
CA TRP A 309 7.35 -14.24 -3.91
C TRP A 309 6.49 -14.98 -2.90
N GLN A 310 6.21 -14.32 -1.79
CA GLN A 310 5.35 -14.86 -0.73
C GLN A 310 4.15 -13.91 -0.55
N PRO A 311 2.92 -14.43 -0.47
CA PRO A 311 1.71 -13.62 -0.46
C PRO A 311 1.52 -12.81 0.82
N LYS A 312 1.98 -13.34 1.95
CA LYS A 312 1.81 -12.71 3.26
C LYS A 312 3.13 -12.13 3.75
N GLU A 313 3.10 -10.84 4.08
CA GLU A 313 4.17 -10.20 4.84
C GLU A 313 3.91 -10.48 6.32
N THR A 314 4.88 -11.04 7.05
CA THR A 314 4.71 -11.30 8.48
C THR A 314 4.94 -10.01 9.27
N LYS A 315 4.42 -9.92 10.50
CA LYS A 315 4.70 -8.79 11.41
C LYS A 315 6.22 -8.55 11.56
N GLN A 316 7.00 -9.62 11.60
CA GLN A 316 8.46 -9.57 11.72
C GLN A 316 9.13 -9.04 10.45
N THR A 317 8.68 -9.48 9.27
CA THR A 317 9.30 -9.03 8.02
C THR A 317 8.91 -7.59 7.67
N LEU A 318 7.67 -7.18 7.99
CA LEU A 318 7.24 -5.77 7.94
C LEU A 318 8.06 -4.90 8.90
N SER A 319 8.22 -5.33 10.15
CA SER A 319 9.02 -4.61 11.15
C SER A 319 10.47 -4.45 10.69
N ALA A 320 11.07 -5.52 10.16
CA ALA A 320 12.43 -5.47 9.61
C ALA A 320 12.52 -4.51 8.41
N TYR A 321 11.50 -4.45 7.55
CA TYR A 321 11.44 -3.49 6.46
C TYR A 321 11.37 -2.05 6.97
N ILE A 322 10.46 -1.74 7.88
CA ILE A 322 10.33 -0.41 8.49
C ILE A 322 11.64 0.00 9.17
N GLN A 323 12.27 -0.90 9.92
CA GLN A 323 13.57 -0.65 10.55
C GLN A 323 14.65 -0.34 9.52
N SER A 324 14.67 -1.03 8.37
CA SER A 324 15.65 -0.73 7.32
C SER A 324 15.51 0.69 6.75
N LEU A 325 14.27 1.21 6.65
CA LEU A 325 14.01 2.58 6.22
C LEU A 325 14.48 3.60 7.26
N HIS A 326 14.29 3.31 8.55
CA HIS A 326 14.80 4.14 9.64
C HIS A 326 16.34 4.17 9.71
N LEU A 327 16.97 3.02 9.49
CA LEU A 327 18.39 2.81 9.75
C LEU A 327 19.29 3.04 8.53
N SER A 328 18.74 3.47 7.39
CA SER A 328 19.51 3.66 6.15
C SER A 328 19.40 5.05 5.56
N ASP A 329 20.50 5.62 5.08
CA ASP A 329 20.50 6.93 4.40
C ASP A 329 19.75 6.92 3.07
N LEU A 330 19.94 5.85 2.30
CA LEU A 330 19.37 5.64 0.98
C LEU A 330 18.45 4.42 0.96
N THR A 331 17.44 4.45 0.09
CA THR A 331 16.61 3.28 -0.22
C THR A 331 16.64 3.00 -1.72
N LEU A 332 17.21 1.85 -2.09
CA LEU A 332 17.33 1.47 -3.49
C LEU A 332 15.96 1.02 -4.02
N SER A 333 15.47 1.70 -5.06
CA SER A 333 14.13 1.50 -5.60
C SER A 333 14.18 1.12 -7.07
N PRO A 334 14.66 -0.09 -7.39
CA PRO A 334 14.64 -0.59 -8.76
C PRO A 334 13.23 -0.77 -9.28
N VAL A 335 13.08 -0.59 -10.59
CA VAL A 335 11.79 -0.75 -11.25
C VAL A 335 11.22 -2.15 -11.04
N GLY A 336 9.89 -2.23 -11.01
CA GLY A 336 9.15 -3.49 -11.01
C GLY A 336 8.45 -3.69 -12.35
N MET A 337 7.19 -4.10 -12.29
CA MET A 337 6.30 -4.12 -13.46
C MET A 337 5.97 -2.71 -13.96
N ASN A 338 6.00 -1.73 -13.05
CA ASN A 338 5.93 -0.30 -13.35
C ASN A 338 7.18 0.42 -12.81
N SER A 339 7.54 1.55 -13.42
CA SER A 339 8.63 2.43 -12.96
C SER A 339 8.38 2.99 -11.55
N GLU A 340 7.12 3.23 -11.20
CA GLU A 340 6.72 3.70 -9.87
C GLU A 340 6.46 2.50 -8.94
N CYS A 341 6.99 2.55 -7.72
CA CYS A 341 6.76 1.52 -6.72
C CYS A 341 6.56 2.10 -5.31
N TYR A 342 5.89 1.34 -4.44
CA TYR A 342 5.58 1.76 -3.06
C TYR A 342 6.82 2.22 -2.28
N ARG A 343 7.95 1.55 -2.50
CA ARG A 343 9.23 1.80 -1.83
C ARG A 343 9.67 3.26 -1.93
N ILE A 344 9.38 3.93 -3.04
CA ILE A 344 9.72 5.34 -3.24
C ILE A 344 9.05 6.19 -2.16
N TYR A 345 7.75 6.05 -1.98
CA TYR A 345 6.97 6.82 -0.99
C TYR A 345 7.25 6.40 0.45
N GLU A 346 7.44 5.09 0.65
CA GLU A 346 7.74 4.51 1.96
C GLU A 346 9.08 5.00 2.50
N ALA A 347 10.10 5.08 1.65
CA ALA A 347 11.41 5.62 2.00
C ALA A 347 11.35 7.11 2.37
N MET A 348 10.66 7.92 1.56
CA MET A 348 10.46 9.35 1.86
C MET A 348 9.76 9.56 3.20
N ALA A 349 8.80 8.69 3.56
CA ALA A 349 8.09 8.77 4.84
C ALA A 349 9.01 8.63 6.07
N PHE A 350 10.15 7.93 5.93
CA PHE A 350 11.11 7.70 7.02
C PHE A 350 12.42 8.50 6.85
N GLY A 351 12.47 9.42 5.89
CA GLY A 351 13.66 10.22 5.62
C GLY A 351 14.80 9.47 4.92
N SER A 352 14.58 8.22 4.48
CA SER A 352 15.54 7.53 3.63
C SER A 352 15.37 8.00 2.20
N VAL A 353 16.44 8.47 1.55
CA VAL A 353 16.32 9.06 0.22
C VAL A 353 16.19 7.96 -0.84
N PRO A 354 15.10 7.95 -1.64
CA PRO A 354 14.95 7.00 -2.72
C PRO A 354 16.03 7.20 -3.79
N VAL A 355 16.71 6.11 -4.16
CA VAL A 355 17.51 6.00 -5.38
C VAL A 355 16.66 5.27 -6.41
N VAL A 356 16.20 5.98 -7.42
CA VAL A 356 15.15 5.53 -8.34
C VAL A 356 15.71 5.45 -9.76
N GLU A 357 15.43 4.34 -10.44
CA GLU A 357 15.73 4.20 -11.85
C GLU A 357 14.76 5.05 -12.69
N ASP A 358 15.31 6.03 -13.41
CA ASP A 358 14.56 6.88 -14.32
C ASP A 358 14.47 6.24 -15.71
N ILE A 359 13.83 5.07 -15.75
CA ILE A 359 13.62 4.24 -16.95
C ILE A 359 12.15 3.86 -17.09
N MET A 360 11.62 3.90 -18.31
CA MET A 360 10.27 3.48 -18.61
C MET A 360 10.19 1.95 -18.64
N THR A 361 9.27 1.35 -17.89
CA THR A 361 8.94 -0.07 -17.99
C THR A 361 8.08 -0.36 -19.23
N PRO A 362 7.97 -1.62 -19.69
CA PRO A 362 7.11 -1.96 -20.83
C PRO A 362 5.66 -1.48 -20.67
N GLY A 363 5.04 -1.06 -21.77
CA GLY A 363 3.68 -0.51 -21.80
C GLY A 363 3.63 0.87 -22.46
N ILE A 364 2.52 1.57 -22.27
CA ILE A 364 2.23 2.87 -22.92
C ILE A 364 2.19 4.04 -21.93
N CYS A 365 2.66 3.84 -20.70
CA CYS A 365 2.62 4.85 -19.62
C CYS A 365 3.29 6.19 -20.03
N GLY A 366 4.31 6.10 -20.88
CA GLY A 366 5.07 7.24 -21.40
C GLY A 366 4.40 8.04 -22.51
N ASP A 367 3.32 7.56 -23.12
CA ASP A 367 2.90 8.05 -24.45
C ASP A 367 2.09 9.35 -24.43
N SER A 368 1.82 9.94 -23.26
CA SER A 368 1.16 11.25 -23.17
C SER A 368 2.03 12.36 -23.78
N LYS A 369 1.52 12.97 -24.85
CA LYS A 369 2.09 14.16 -25.51
C LYS A 369 1.59 15.48 -24.93
N VAL A 370 0.62 15.44 -24.01
CA VAL A 370 -0.09 16.61 -23.49
C VAL A 370 0.64 17.23 -22.29
N LEU A 371 1.50 16.46 -21.62
CA LEU A 371 2.13 16.85 -20.36
C LEU A 371 3.55 17.37 -20.55
N SER A 372 3.90 18.43 -19.81
CA SER A 372 5.20 19.10 -19.85
C SER A 372 6.32 18.35 -19.09
N ALA A 373 5.97 17.54 -18.10
CA ALA A 373 6.94 16.76 -17.33
C ALA A 373 7.34 15.48 -18.08
N PRO A 374 8.64 15.14 -18.16
CA PRO A 374 9.10 13.96 -18.87
C PRO A 374 8.76 12.68 -18.08
N ALA A 375 8.25 11.67 -18.77
CA ALA A 375 8.04 10.33 -18.21
C ALA A 375 9.38 9.58 -18.06
N PRO A 376 9.47 8.55 -17.19
CA PRO A 376 8.47 8.13 -16.19
C PRO A 376 8.43 9.06 -14.97
N LEU A 377 7.58 8.76 -13.98
CA LEU A 377 7.49 9.44 -12.69
C LEU A 377 7.15 10.92 -12.83
N ARG A 378 6.26 11.27 -13.78
CA ARG A 378 5.94 12.67 -14.11
C ARG A 378 5.51 13.46 -12.90
N LEU A 379 4.67 12.88 -12.03
CA LEU A 379 4.17 13.55 -10.84
C LEU A 379 5.31 13.93 -9.87
N LEU A 380 6.23 13.01 -9.59
CA LEU A 380 7.40 13.29 -8.73
C LEU A 380 8.30 14.38 -9.33
N LYS A 381 8.53 14.34 -10.65
CA LYS A 381 9.32 15.34 -11.36
C LYS A 381 8.63 16.71 -11.38
N HIS A 382 7.32 16.75 -11.61
CA HIS A 382 6.53 17.97 -11.62
C HIS A 382 6.59 18.70 -10.27
N TYR A 383 6.54 17.96 -9.16
CA TYR A 383 6.67 18.51 -7.82
C TYR A 383 8.14 18.63 -7.33
N ASN A 384 9.12 18.44 -8.21
CA ASN A 384 10.55 18.53 -7.91
C ASN A 384 10.97 17.69 -6.69
N ALA A 385 10.59 16.41 -6.68
CA ALA A 385 10.93 15.48 -5.60
C ALA A 385 12.44 15.44 -5.36
N PRO A 386 12.93 15.61 -4.11
CA PRO A 386 14.35 15.59 -3.79
C PRO A 386 14.88 14.16 -3.68
N ILE A 387 14.66 13.37 -4.73
CA ILE A 387 15.09 11.99 -4.86
C ILE A 387 16.29 11.88 -5.81
N ILE A 388 16.99 10.76 -5.77
CA ILE A 388 18.16 10.52 -6.62
C ILE A 388 17.70 9.69 -7.82
N TYR A 389 17.75 10.28 -9.01
CA TYR A 389 17.48 9.58 -10.26
C TYR A 389 18.76 8.99 -10.82
N ILE A 390 18.74 7.71 -11.16
CA ILE A 390 19.82 7.03 -11.89
C ILE A 390 19.29 6.49 -13.22
N LYS A 391 20.15 6.42 -14.22
CA LYS A 391 19.82 5.76 -15.50
C LYS A 391 20.22 4.29 -15.51
N ASP A 392 21.20 3.93 -14.69
CA ASP A 392 21.74 2.58 -14.62
C ASP A 392 22.29 2.29 -13.23
N TRP A 393 22.11 1.06 -12.74
CA TRP A 393 22.68 0.62 -11.46
C TRP A 393 24.21 0.60 -11.43
N SER A 394 24.89 0.65 -12.57
CA SER A 394 26.35 0.84 -12.63
C SER A 394 26.82 2.12 -11.94
N GLN A 395 25.94 3.11 -11.73
CA GLN A 395 26.24 4.36 -11.01
C GLN A 395 26.24 4.19 -9.48
N LEU A 396 25.73 3.05 -8.98
CA LEU A 396 25.57 2.83 -7.54
C LEU A 396 26.88 2.87 -6.75
N PRO A 397 27.99 2.24 -7.17
CA PRO A 397 29.25 2.28 -6.40
C PRO A 397 29.77 3.70 -6.18
N ASP A 398 29.68 4.55 -7.21
CA ASP A 398 30.07 5.96 -7.12
C ASP A 398 29.15 6.73 -6.17
N LEU A 399 27.83 6.47 -6.26
CA LEU A 399 26.86 7.08 -5.36
C LEU A 399 27.11 6.71 -3.89
N ILE A 400 27.38 5.43 -3.61
CA ILE A 400 27.74 4.97 -2.25
C ILE A 400 29.04 5.63 -1.78
N SER A 401 30.03 5.76 -2.66
CA SER A 401 31.30 6.42 -2.35
C SER A 401 31.14 7.92 -2.06
N GLN A 402 30.20 8.60 -2.72
CA GLN A 402 29.84 9.99 -2.42
C GLN A 402 29.12 10.07 -1.06
N GLU A 403 28.18 9.15 -0.81
CA GLU A 403 27.40 9.11 0.43
C GLU A 403 28.27 8.83 1.66
N LEU A 404 29.32 8.01 1.52
CA LEU A 404 30.30 7.75 2.59
C LEU A 404 31.14 8.99 2.95
N ARG A 405 31.41 9.86 1.96
CA ARG A 405 32.19 11.10 2.15
C ARG A 405 31.32 12.27 2.60
N MET A 406 30.00 12.15 2.52
CA MET A 406 29.07 13.21 2.89
C MET A 406 29.08 13.45 4.42
N PRO A 407 29.31 14.69 4.89
CA PRO A 407 29.21 15.03 6.30
C PRO A 407 27.84 14.71 6.89
N LEU A 408 27.79 14.32 8.16
CA LEU A 408 26.53 13.99 8.84
C LEU A 408 25.50 15.14 8.76
N GLN A 409 25.95 16.39 8.88
CA GLN A 409 25.06 17.56 8.81
C GLN A 409 24.32 17.68 7.47
N ASP A 410 24.99 17.35 6.36
CA ASP A 410 24.36 17.34 5.04
C ASP A 410 23.37 16.19 4.89
N LYS A 411 23.68 15.02 5.48
CA LYS A 411 22.75 13.89 5.55
C LYS A 411 21.49 14.26 6.34
N ILE A 412 21.64 14.86 7.51
CA ILE A 412 20.52 15.33 8.35
C ILE A 412 19.65 16.30 7.55
N LYS A 413 20.26 17.32 6.93
CA LYS A 413 19.55 18.30 6.11
C LYS A 413 18.77 17.63 4.97
N ARG A 414 19.37 16.62 4.32
CA ARG A 414 18.71 15.87 3.24
C ARG A 414 17.52 15.05 3.75
N ARG A 415 17.65 14.39 4.91
CA ARG A 415 16.57 13.62 5.55
C ARG A 415 15.40 14.51 5.97
N LEU A 416 15.67 15.67 6.56
CA LEU A 416 14.64 16.66 6.91
C LEU A 416 13.91 17.13 5.66
N LYS A 417 14.66 17.51 4.62
CA LYS A 417 14.10 18.01 3.35
C LYS A 417 13.17 16.99 2.69
N ILE A 418 13.54 15.70 2.62
CA ILE A 418 12.72 14.69 1.95
C ILE A 418 11.43 14.38 2.74
N VAL A 419 11.48 14.34 4.07
CA VAL A 419 10.29 14.15 4.92
C VAL A 419 9.34 15.33 4.78
N GLU A 420 9.86 16.55 4.91
CA GLU A 420 9.07 17.77 4.74
C GLU A 420 8.44 17.84 3.33
N TRP A 421 9.23 17.56 2.30
CA TRP A 421 8.73 17.52 0.93
C TRP A 421 7.59 16.51 0.77
N TYR A 422 7.70 15.31 1.35
CA TYR A 422 6.66 14.29 1.21
C TYR A 422 5.38 14.64 1.97
N GLU A 423 5.48 15.28 3.14
CA GLU A 423 4.29 15.81 3.83
C GLU A 423 3.60 16.91 3.01
N ASN A 424 4.38 17.83 2.45
CA ASN A 424 3.86 18.87 1.57
C ASN A 424 3.25 18.27 0.30
N PHE A 425 3.88 17.27 -0.31
CA PHE A 425 3.35 16.56 -1.48
C PHE A 425 1.96 15.97 -1.18
N LYS A 426 1.78 15.28 -0.04
CA LYS A 426 0.47 14.77 0.38
C LYS A 426 -0.58 15.87 0.56
N ILE A 427 -0.19 17.03 1.08
CA ILE A 427 -1.07 18.20 1.19
C ILE A 427 -1.49 18.67 -0.20
N HIS A 428 -0.57 18.81 -1.16
CA HIS A 428 -0.90 19.21 -2.53
C HIS A 428 -1.87 18.23 -3.21
N LEU A 429 -1.68 16.91 -3.03
CA LEU A 429 -2.62 15.90 -3.53
C LEU A 429 -4.02 16.05 -2.93
N ARG A 430 -4.08 16.30 -1.61
CA ARG A 430 -5.33 16.54 -0.89
C ARG A 430 -6.03 17.76 -1.47
N GLU A 431 -5.34 18.89 -1.54
CA GLU A 431 -5.93 20.14 -2.02
C GLU A 431 -6.37 20.02 -3.49
N ASN A 432 -5.61 19.34 -4.34
CA ASN A 432 -6.01 19.08 -5.73
C ASN A 432 -7.32 18.27 -5.79
N LEU A 433 -7.39 17.14 -5.06
CA LEU A 433 -8.61 16.32 -5.00
C LEU A 433 -9.82 17.11 -4.49
N LEU A 434 -9.63 17.89 -3.42
CA LEU A 434 -10.71 18.69 -2.84
C LEU A 434 -11.12 19.87 -3.73
N SER A 435 -10.19 20.48 -4.47
CA SER A 435 -10.49 21.55 -5.44
C SER A 435 -11.35 21.00 -6.58
N VAL A 436 -10.92 19.88 -7.19
CA VAL A 436 -11.68 19.20 -8.25
C VAL A 436 -13.09 18.83 -7.75
N LEU A 437 -13.21 18.34 -6.51
CA LEU A 437 -14.50 18.03 -5.91
C LEU A 437 -15.38 19.29 -5.73
N LYS A 438 -14.84 20.35 -5.11
CA LYS A 438 -15.59 21.58 -4.83
C LYS A 438 -16.03 22.29 -6.11
N GLU A 439 -15.12 22.50 -7.06
CA GLU A 439 -15.42 23.21 -8.31
C GLU A 439 -16.58 22.57 -9.08
N ASN A 440 -16.64 21.24 -9.10
CA ASN A 440 -17.66 20.52 -9.85
C ASN A 440 -18.99 20.39 -9.10
N ILE A 441 -18.97 20.35 -7.76
CA ILE A 441 -20.20 20.46 -6.96
C ILE A 441 -20.88 21.81 -7.23
N HIS A 442 -20.14 22.91 -7.18
CA HIS A 442 -20.70 24.26 -7.39
C HIS A 442 -21.19 24.50 -8.83
N ARG A 443 -20.51 23.92 -9.84
CA ARG A 443 -20.93 24.05 -11.25
C ARG A 443 -22.28 23.40 -11.56
N LYS A 444 -22.72 22.41 -10.79
CA LYS A 444 -24.02 21.74 -10.99
C LYS A 444 -25.17 22.39 -10.20
N GLU A 445 -24.87 23.36 -9.35
CA GLU A 445 -25.89 24.16 -8.62
C GLU A 445 -26.26 25.45 -9.36
N ARG A 446 -25.47 25.85 -10.37
CA ARG A 446 -25.80 26.89 -11.34
C ARG A 446 -26.34 26.24 -12.60
#